data_AF-A0A5Q4FR90-F1
#
_entry.id   AF-A0A5Q4FR90-F1
#
_cell.length_a   1.000
_cell.length_b   1.000
_cell.length_c   1.000
_cell.angle_alpha   90.00
_cell.angle_beta   90.00
_cell.angle_gamma   90.00
#
_symmetry.space_group_name_H-M   'P 1'
#
loop_
_entity.id
_entity.type
_entity.pdbx_description
1 polymer ?
#
loop_
_entity_poly.entity_id
_entity_poly.type
_entity_poly.pdbx_seq_one_letter_code
_entity_poly.pdbx_strand_id
1 'polypeptide(L)' 'MEQRTVGRRPSLPIRDWGRQYRREWLGRDLLGGAVVTALAIPQALGYAVIAGVPVQVGLYA' A
#
# COMPACT_ATOMS: atom_id res chain seq x y z
N MET A 1 -4.15 13.64 42.50
CA MET A 1 -3.06 13.68 41.49
C MET A 1 -3.69 13.43 40.13
N GLU A 2 -3.98 14.51 39.40
CA GLU A 2 -4.72 14.50 38.14
C GLU A 2 -3.70 14.44 36.99
N GLN A 3 -3.60 13.29 36.33
CA GLN A 3 -2.65 13.08 35.24
C GLN A 3 -3.16 13.80 33.99
N ARG A 4 -2.52 14.91 33.63
CA ARG A 4 -2.75 15.65 32.39
C ARG A 4 -2.37 14.75 31.20
N THR A 5 -3.36 14.27 30.46
CA THR A 5 -3.14 13.58 29.19
C THR A 5 -2.61 14.58 28.17
N VAL A 6 -1.31 14.53 27.89
CA VAL A 6 -0.68 15.28 26.80
C VAL A 6 -1.32 14.82 25.49
N GLY A 7 -2.21 15.64 24.94
CA GLY A 7 -2.83 15.42 23.64
C GLY A 7 -1.80 15.46 22.53
N ARG A 8 -1.20 14.31 22.21
CA ARG A 8 -0.34 14.15 21.04
C ARG A 8 -1.21 14.32 19.80
N ARG A 9 -1.02 15.42 19.06
CA ARG A 9 -1.66 15.60 17.74
C ARG A 9 -1.29 14.40 16.85
N PRO A 10 -2.25 13.78 16.13
CA PRO A 10 -1.92 12.71 15.21
C PRO A 10 -1.00 13.27 14.12
N SER A 11 0.28 12.89 14.15
CA SER A 11 1.18 13.14 13.03
C SER A 11 0.75 12.19 11.91
N LEU A 12 0.66 12.70 10.69
CA LEU A 12 0.42 11.85 9.53
C LEU A 12 1.70 11.03 9.31
N PRO A 13 1.67 9.69 9.45
CA PRO A 13 2.87 8.85 9.35
C PRO A 13 3.54 8.99 7.97
N ILE A 14 2.77 9.43 6.96
CA ILE A 14 3.28 9.72 5.62
C ILE A 14 4.36 10.80 5.56
N ARG A 15 4.30 11.76 6.48
CA ARG A 15 5.29 12.84 6.53
C ARG A 15 6.60 12.37 7.14
N ASP A 16 6.53 11.43 8.08
CA ASP A 16 7.69 10.90 8.78
C ASP A 16 8.50 9.97 7.85
N TRP A 17 7.85 9.04 7.14
CA TRP A 17 8.56 8.18 6.18
C TRP A 17 8.99 8.92 4.92
N GLY A 18 8.16 9.83 4.40
CA GLY A 18 8.49 10.60 3.19
C GLY A 18 9.74 11.46 3.37
N ARG A 19 9.97 12.02 4.57
CA ARG A 19 11.20 12.78 4.89
C ARG A 19 12.44 11.89 5.00
N GLN A 20 12.29 10.62 5.36
CA GLN A 20 13.38 9.67 5.50
C GLN A 20 13.64 8.87 4.21
N TYR A 21 12.81 9.05 3.19
CA TYR A 21 12.91 8.33 1.94
C TYR A 21 14.16 8.73 1.16
N ARG A 22 15.01 7.75 0.85
CA ARG A 22 16.24 7.96 0.09
C ARG A 22 16.01 7.63 -1.38
N ARG A 23 16.55 8.47 -2.28
CA ARG A 23 16.48 8.25 -3.74
C ARG A 23 17.10 6.91 -4.17
N GLU A 24 18.04 6.39 -3.40
CA GLU A 24 18.66 5.07 -3.61
C GLU A 24 17.67 3.91 -3.48
N TRP A 25 16.55 4.09 -2.78
CA TRP A 25 15.51 3.06 -2.62
C TRP A 25 14.56 3.01 -3.81
N LEU A 26 14.45 4.09 -4.58
CA LEU A 26 13.51 4.21 -5.69
C LEU A 26 13.66 3.08 -6.72
N GLY A 27 14.90 2.70 -7.08
CA GLY A 27 15.12 1.62 -8.03
C GLY A 27 14.63 0.26 -7.52
N ARG A 28 14.83 -0.02 -6.22
CA ARG A 28 14.37 -1.26 -5.58
C ARG A 28 12.86 -1.27 -5.41
N ASP A 29 12.28 -0.14 -5.07
CA ASP A 29 10.83 0.01 -4.90
C ASP A 29 10.11 -0.09 -6.24
N LEU A 30 10.68 0.45 -7.32
CA LEU A 30 10.14 0.30 -8.67
C LEU A 30 10.19 -1.17 -9.13
N LEU A 31 11.31 -1.84 -8.93
CA LEU A 31 11.42 -3.27 -9.27
C LEU A 31 10.48 -4.11 -8.41
N GLY A 32 10.45 -3.87 -7.10
CA GLY A 32 9.55 -4.54 -6.16
C GLY A 32 8.09 -4.31 -6.52
N GLY A 33 7.71 -3.06 -6.82
CA GLY A 33 6.39 -2.70 -7.30
C GLY A 33 6.02 -3.42 -8.59
N ALA A 34 6.91 -3.44 -9.58
CA ALA A 34 6.68 -4.15 -10.83
C ALA A 34 6.46 -5.66 -10.62
N VAL A 35 7.27 -6.30 -9.77
CA VAL A 35 7.12 -7.72 -9.42
C VAL A 35 5.78 -7.96 -8.71
N VAL A 36 5.45 -7.16 -7.70
CA VAL A 36 4.19 -7.27 -6.96
C VAL A 36 3.00 -7.08 -7.90
N THR A 37 3.01 -6.07 -8.77
CA THR A 37 1.95 -5.85 -9.75
C THR A 37 1.81 -7.01 -10.73
N ALA A 38 2.93 -7.56 -11.23
CA ALA A 38 2.92 -8.70 -12.14
C ALA A 38 2.30 -9.96 -11.50
N LEU A 39 2.39 -10.12 -10.18
CA LEU A 39 1.75 -11.20 -9.45
C LEU A 39 0.30 -10.88 -9.05
N ALA A 40 0.04 -9.65 -8.61
CA ALA A 40 -1.26 -9.22 -8.10
C ALA A 40 -2.33 -9.18 -9.19
N ILE A 41 -1.99 -8.74 -10.42
CA ILE A 41 -2.94 -8.70 -11.54
C ILE A 41 -3.52 -10.10 -11.82
N PRO A 42 -2.73 -11.12 -12.23
CA PRO A 42 -3.29 -12.43 -12.54
C PRO A 42 -4.01 -13.06 -11.34
N GLN A 43 -3.51 -12.84 -10.12
CA GLN A 43 -4.17 -13.32 -8.90
C GLN A 43 -5.58 -12.71 -8.74
N ALA A 44 -5.72 -11.39 -8.90
CA ALA A 44 -7.00 -10.71 -8.76
C ALA A 44 -7.98 -11.08 -9.88
N LEU A 45 -7.49 -11.25 -11.11
CA LEU A 45 -8.30 -11.76 -12.23
C LEU A 45 -8.79 -13.19 -11.95
N GLY A 46 -7.91 -14.05 -11.41
CA GLY A 46 -8.26 -15.42 -11.03
C GLY A 46 -9.36 -15.47 -9.97
N TYR A 47 -9.29 -14.60 -8.95
CA TYR A 47 -10.35 -14.50 -7.95
C TYR A 47 -11.66 -13.99 -8.52
N ALA A 48 -11.64 -13.03 -9.44
CA ALA A 48 -12.85 -12.56 -10.10
C ALA A 48 -13.55 -13.68 -10.91
N VAL A 49 -12.76 -14.51 -11.61
CA VAL A 49 -13.27 -15.69 -12.33
C VAL A 49 -13.91 -16.71 -11.38
N ILE A 50 -13.26 -17.02 -10.25
CA ILE A 50 -13.80 -17.96 -9.25
C ILE A 50 -15.09 -17.40 -8.61
N ALA A 51 -15.14 -16.10 -8.34
CA ALA A 51 -16.30 -15.42 -7.78
C ALA A 51 -17.46 -15.22 -8.78
N GLY A 52 -17.26 -15.54 -10.07
CA GLY A 52 -18.27 -15.38 -11.12
C GLY A 52 -18.61 -13.92 -11.44
N VAL A 53 -17.75 -12.97 -11.02
CA VAL A 53 -17.95 -11.53 -11.25
C VAL A 53 -17.14 -11.08 -12.48
N PRO A 54 -17.52 -9.96 -13.13
CA PRO A 54 -16.73 -9.39 -14.21
C PRO A 54 -15.28 -9.17 -13.77
N VAL A 55 -14.35 -9.59 -14.61
CA VAL A 55 -12.90 -9.59 -14.34
C VAL A 55 -12.37 -8.18 -13.99
N GLN A 56 -13.00 -7.13 -14.51
CA GLN A 56 -12.71 -5.73 -14.20
C GLN A 56 -12.87 -5.42 -12.71
N VAL A 57 -13.74 -6.12 -11.98
CA VAL A 57 -13.92 -5.97 -10.53
C VAL A 57 -12.63 -6.36 -9.80
N GLY A 58 -11.90 -7.38 -10.27
CA GLY A 58 -10.61 -7.76 -9.71
C GLY A 58 -9.52 -6.69 -9.91
N LEU A 59 -9.63 -5.83 -10.92
CA LEU A 59 -8.67 -4.74 -11.15
C LEU A 59 -8.94 -3.50 -10.28
N TYR A 60 -10.13 -3.39 -9.69
CA TYR A 60 -10.54 -2.26 -8.84
C TYR A 60 -10.52 -2.56 -7.33
N ALA A 61 -10.30 -3.82 -6.94
CA ALA A 61 -10.26 -4.26 -5.56
C ALA A 61 -8.93 -3.90 -4.87
#